data_AF-A0A924AB31-F1
#
_entry.id   AF-A0A924AB31-F1
#
_cell.length_a   1.000
_cell.length_b   1.000
_cell.length_c   1.000
_cell.angle_alpha   90.00
_cell.angle_beta   90.00
_cell.angle_gamma   90.00
#
_symmetry.space_group_name_H-M   'P 1'
#
loop_
_entity.id
_entity.type
_entity.pdbx_description
1 polymer ?
#
loop_
_entity_poly.entity_id
_entity_poly.type
_entity_poly.pdbx_seq_one_letter_code
_entity_poly.pdbx_strand_id
1 'polypeptide(L)' 'MVNEAENYIKTIAKERNIRVIGSYNPYNLNLKSKDFYDGTHCKTHVIDSLFSGFNTN' A
#
# COMPACT_ATOMS: atom_id res chain seq x y z
N MET A 1 9.03 13.45 -2.60
CA MET A 1 9.58 12.18 -2.07
C MET A 1 8.60 11.01 -2.08
N VAL A 2 7.58 10.93 -1.20
CA VAL A 2 6.67 9.75 -1.14
C VAL A 2 6.00 9.44 -2.49
N ASN A 3 5.47 10.46 -3.16
CA ASN A 3 4.84 10.30 -4.47
C ASN A 3 5.84 9.94 -5.58
N GLU A 4 7.08 10.41 -5.51
CA GLU A 4 8.12 10.11 -6.52
C GLU A 4 8.57 8.65 -6.42
N ALA A 5 8.86 8.18 -5.21
CA ALA A 5 9.23 6.78 -4.97
C ALA A 5 8.11 5.83 -5.41
N GLU A 6 6.86 6.16 -5.06
CA GLU A 6 5.70 5.36 -5.47
C GLU A 6 5.51 5.36 -7.00
N ASN A 7 5.67 6.52 -7.66
CA ASN A 7 5.57 6.62 -9.12
C ASN A 7 6.68 5.81 -9.82
N TYR A 8 7.91 5.85 -9.30
CA TYR A 8 9.02 5.07 -9.82
C TYR A 8 8.73 3.56 -9.73
N ILE A 9 8.29 3.08 -8.57
CA ILE A 9 7.93 1.67 -8.35
C ILE A 9 6.78 1.25 -9.28
N LYS A 10 5.72 2.07 -9.38
CA LYS A 10 4.57 1.79 -10.25
C LYS A 10 4.96 1.74 -11.73
N THR A 11 5.90 2.58 -12.16
CA THR A 11 6.40 2.60 -13.55
C THR A 11 7.09 1.29 -13.89
N ILE A 12 8.05 0.87 -13.07
CA ILE A 12 8.77 -0.40 -13.25
C ILE A 12 7.82 -1.60 -13.20
N ALA A 13 6.87 -1.59 -12.27
CA ALA A 13 5.90 -2.68 -12.14
C ALA A 13 5.02 -2.80 -13.38
N LYS A 14 4.57 -1.68 -13.95
CA LYS A 14 3.80 -1.65 -15.20
C LYS A 14 4.60 -2.22 -16.38
N GLU A 15 5.87 -1.84 -16.52
CA GLU A 15 6.75 -2.36 -17.58
C GLU A 15 6.95 -3.88 -17.50
N ARG A 16 6.87 -4.44 -16.29
CA ARG A 16 7.10 -5.86 -16.01
C ARG A 16 5.83 -6.67 -15.83
N ASN A 17 4.64 -6.08 -16.04
CA ASN A 17 3.35 -6.70 -15.76
C ASN A 17 3.21 -7.23 -14.31
N ILE A 18 3.81 -6.52 -13.35
CA ILE A 18 3.73 -6.85 -11.93
C ILE A 18 2.58 -6.05 -11.31
N ARG A 19 1.66 -6.74 -10.62
CA ARG A 19 0.60 -6.10 -9.84
C ARG A 19 1.18 -5.47 -8.57
N VAL A 20 0.93 -4.18 -8.37
CA VAL A 20 1.24 -3.46 -7.12
C VAL A 20 -0.01 -3.35 -6.27
N ILE A 21 0.13 -3.59 -4.97
CA ILE A 21 -0.96 -3.53 -3.98
C ILE A 21 -0.56 -2.51 -2.93
N GLY A 22 -1.51 -1.66 -2.55
CA GLY A 22 -1.27 -0.60 -1.58
C GLY A 22 -0.69 0.68 -2.18
N SER A 23 -0.22 1.56 -1.30
CA SER A 23 0.28 2.90 -1.61
C SER A 23 1.13 3.38 -0.44
N TYR A 24 2.21 4.12 -0.72
CA TYR A 24 3.00 4.75 0.34
C TYR A 24 2.29 6.00 0.89
N ASN A 25 1.41 6.60 0.08
CA ASN A 25 0.54 7.66 0.53
C ASN A 25 -0.72 7.06 1.21
N PRO A 26 -0.90 7.25 2.53
CA PRO A 26 -2.04 6.70 3.28
C PRO A 26 -3.39 7.30 2.88
N TYR A 27 -3.41 8.51 2.29
CA TYR A 27 -4.63 9.13 1.79
C TYR A 27 -5.25 8.34 0.63
N ASN A 28 -4.42 7.73 -0.22
CA ASN A 28 -4.89 6.87 -1.32
C ASN A 28 -5.58 5.59 -0.81
N LEU A 29 -5.33 5.22 0.46
CA LEU A 29 -5.91 4.05 1.13
C LEU A 29 -7.00 4.44 2.14
N ASN A 30 -7.37 5.73 2.20
CA ASN A 30 -8.33 6.28 3.17
C ASN A 30 -7.98 5.94 4.64
N LEU A 31 -6.68 5.82 4.95
CA LEU A 31 -6.20 5.51 6.30
C LEU A 31 -6.18 6.78 7.15
N LYS A 32 -6.51 6.63 8.43
CA LYS A 32 -6.52 7.69 9.43
C LYS A 32 -5.46 7.41 10.50
N SER A 33 -5.14 8.40 11.32
CA SER A 33 -4.16 8.26 12.42
C SER A 33 -4.41 7.04 13.31
N LYS A 34 -5.68 6.69 13.57
CA LYS A 34 -6.08 5.52 14.35
C LYS A 34 -5.67 4.17 13.73
N ASP A 35 -5.36 4.13 12.45
CA ASP A 35 -4.97 2.94 11.70
C ASP A 35 -3.46 2.64 11.81
N PHE A 36 -2.71 3.48 12.53
CA PHE A 36 -1.27 3.35 12.75
C PHE A 36 -0.94 3.13 14.24
N TYR A 37 0.21 2.50 14.51
CA TYR A 37 0.78 2.39 15.86
C TYR A 37 1.50 3.67 16.28
N ASP A 38 2.24 4.29 15.37
CA ASP A 38 3.16 5.41 15.63
C ASP A 38 3.17 6.45 14.49
N GLY A 39 2.10 6.50 13.69
CA GLY A 39 1.98 7.38 12.53
C GLY A 39 2.70 6.88 11.27
N THR A 40 3.44 5.77 11.34
CA THR A 40 4.10 5.14 10.17
C THR A 40 3.71 3.67 10.01
N HIS A 41 3.74 2.90 11.10
CA HIS A 41 3.45 1.46 11.04
C HIS A 41 1.95 1.21 11.10
N CYS A 42 1.40 0.61 10.03
CA CYS A 42 -0.01 0.24 9.97
C CYS A 42 -0.33 -0.88 10.97
N LYS A 43 -1.54 -0.84 11.53
CA LYS A 43 -2.10 -1.94 12.31
C LYS A 43 -2.44 -3.14 11.43
N THR A 44 -2.52 -4.32 12.04
CA THR A 44 -2.73 -5.59 11.33
C THR A 44 -3.98 -5.58 10.45
N HIS A 45 -5.08 -4.95 10.90
CA HIS A 45 -6.33 -4.88 10.14
C HIS A 45 -6.18 -4.17 8.78
N VAL A 46 -5.23 -3.24 8.66
CA VAL A 46 -4.93 -2.56 7.38
C VAL A 46 -4.30 -3.54 6.41
N ILE A 47 -3.35 -4.36 6.90
CA ILE A 47 -2.70 -5.39 6.10
C ILE A 47 -3.73 -6.44 5.67
N ASP A 48 -4.55 -6.93 6.60
CA ASP A 48 -5.62 -7.89 6.31
C ASP A 48 -6.59 -7.32 5.26
N SER A 49 -6.96 -6.05 5.36
CA SER A 49 -7.82 -5.39 4.36
C SER A 49 -7.17 -5.32 2.98
N LEU A 50 -5.88 -4.99 2.89
CA LEU A 50 -5.15 -4.92 1.62
C LEU A 50 -5.06 -6.29 0.94
N PHE A 51 -4.93 -7.36 1.74
CA PHE A 51 -4.74 -8.72 1.23
C PHE A 51 -6.01 -9.60 1.22
N SER A 52 -7.14 -9.10 1.71
CA SER A 52 -8.41 -9.84 1.83
C SER A 52 -8.93 -10.48 0.53
N GLY A 53 -8.55 -9.95 -0.63
CA GLY A 53 -8.91 -10.50 -1.95
C GLY A 53 -7.88 -11.43 -2.59
N PHE A 54 -6.80 -11.77 -1.88
CA PHE A 54 -5.73 -12.62 -2.39
C PHE A 54 -5.92 -14.04 -1.85
N ASN A 55 -6.59 -14.88 -2.64
CA ASN A 55 -6.51 -16.32 -2.45
C ASN A 55 -5.10 -16.78 -2.79
N THR A 56 -4.28 -17.01 -1.77
CA THR A 56 -3.09 -17.85 -1.90
C THR A 56 -3.57 -19.30 -1.88
N ASN A 57 -4.01 -19.79 -3.04
CA ASN A 57 -4.12 -21.23 -3.26
C ASN A 57 -2.74 -21.87 -3.23
#